data_AF-A0A257QH49-F1
#
_entry.id   AF-A0A257QH49-F1
#
_cell.length_a   1.000
_cell.length_b   1.000
_cell.length_c   1.000
_cell.angle_alpha   90.00
_cell.angle_beta   90.00
_cell.angle_gamma   90.00
#
_symmetry.space_group_name_H-M   'P 1'
#
loop_
_entity.id
_entity.type
_entity.pdbx_description
1 polymer ?
#
loop_
_entity_poly.entity_id
_entity_poly.type
_entity_poly.pdbx_seq_one_letter_code
_entity_poly.pdbx_strand_id
1 'polypeptide(L)'
;QERHGFRMVAIGDPKQCQSIEAGQVIGLLEKGLGKVPSIESSMRQTNERAREIAGLLRQGGAEAVGKALDMKRQDGTAEIVAGGHNEVIARAAALWDERRKANADRPRFTLSISTPTNQDARAIGEAIRQRLLASGELGQSRMTLAAIDKNTGEHYAMPIATGEKIRLFSRTNAAMLDGGKGAIGDNGSILEITSIRDEGLVLRNDHGREGFVKWDTLADKESGRMRLAYGYAMTTNTAQGITTTEHIFVTPGGSQTTDGFKTYVSGSRHRERDYWLTSEGAERQEIAGRRPLGDPRPIREHDIWTNWTRNIARQPEKTNALDLVKISEEARRNAARAFLKGLAADEKREAAGLPADLSQRFARTQARASVQGGLTESIARAGEEK
;
A
#
# COMPACT_ATOMS: atom_id res chain seq x y z
N GLN A 1 -28.96 5.24 19.52
CA GLN A 1 -28.44 6.17 20.55
C GLN A 1 -29.55 6.61 21.50
N GLU A 2 -30.64 7.19 20.98
CA GLU A 2 -31.79 7.65 21.79
C GLU A 2 -32.45 6.57 22.67
N ARG A 3 -32.53 5.32 22.21
CA ARG A 3 -33.19 4.24 22.96
C ARG A 3 -32.39 3.67 24.14
N HIS A 4 -31.05 3.83 24.13
CA HIS A 4 -30.15 3.11 25.06
C HIS A 4 -29.09 4.00 25.72
N GLY A 5 -29.03 5.29 25.40
CA GLY A 5 -28.16 6.27 26.07
C GLY A 5 -26.64 6.09 25.87
N PHE A 6 -26.19 5.19 24.99
CA PHE A 6 -24.75 4.97 24.78
C PHE A 6 -24.12 6.06 23.89
N ARG A 7 -22.85 6.39 24.14
CA ARG A 7 -22.04 7.28 23.30
C ARG A 7 -21.01 6.46 22.52
N MET A 8 -20.79 6.81 21.25
CA MET A 8 -19.78 6.19 20.40
C MET A 8 -18.83 7.27 19.90
N VAL A 9 -17.53 7.04 20.03
CA VAL A 9 -16.48 7.93 19.53
C VAL A 9 -15.66 7.14 18.52
N ALA A 10 -15.65 7.59 17.27
CA ALA A 10 -14.82 7.01 16.21
C ALA A 10 -13.65 7.95 15.94
N ILE A 11 -12.42 7.43 16.04
CA ILE A 11 -11.19 8.16 15.76
C ILE A 11 -10.50 7.43 14.61
N GLY A 12 -10.09 8.18 13.59
CA GLY A 12 -9.46 7.62 12.42
C GLY A 12 -8.62 8.66 11.70
N ASP A 13 -7.89 8.18 10.70
CA ASP A 13 -7.07 9.01 9.85
C ASP A 13 -7.48 8.78 8.38
N PRO A 14 -8.21 9.72 7.75
CA PRO A 14 -8.74 9.53 6.41
C PRO A 14 -7.66 9.44 5.32
N LYS A 15 -6.42 9.83 5.65
CA LYS A 15 -5.27 9.77 4.74
C LYS A 15 -4.46 8.48 4.85
N GLN A 16 -4.81 7.55 5.75
CA GLN A 16 -4.20 6.22 5.79
C GLN A 16 -4.77 5.28 4.72
N CYS A 17 -4.25 4.05 4.65
CA CYS A 17 -4.75 3.03 3.74
C CYS A 17 -6.27 2.91 3.86
N GLN A 18 -6.93 2.91 2.71
CA GLN A 18 -8.36 2.68 2.65
C GLN A 18 -8.68 1.26 3.14
N SER A 19 -9.91 1.05 3.62
CA SER A 19 -10.38 -0.28 4.00
C SER A 19 -10.11 -1.28 2.89
N ILE A 20 -9.70 -2.50 3.24
CA ILE A 20 -9.60 -3.59 2.26
C ILE A 20 -10.99 -3.92 1.74
N GLU A 21 -11.98 -3.96 2.64
CA GLU A 21 -13.39 -4.20 2.32
C GLU A 21 -14.02 -3.03 1.55
N ALA A 22 -15.17 -3.31 0.92
CA ALA A 22 -15.92 -2.31 0.19
C ALA A 22 -16.50 -1.23 1.13
N GLY A 23 -16.43 0.02 0.69
CA GLY A 23 -17.01 1.17 1.42
C GLY A 23 -16.02 1.98 2.24
N GLN A 24 -16.22 3.30 2.24
CA GLN A 24 -15.46 4.26 3.04
C GLN A 24 -16.34 4.75 4.21
N VAL A 25 -16.48 3.91 5.25
CA VAL A 25 -17.42 4.17 6.36
C VAL A 25 -17.10 5.47 7.09
N ILE A 26 -15.82 5.75 7.37
CA ILE A 26 -15.40 7.00 8.01
C ILE A 26 -15.73 8.22 7.12
N GLY A 27 -15.47 8.13 5.82
CA GLY A 27 -15.81 9.21 4.88
C GLY A 27 -17.32 9.44 4.75
N LEU A 28 -18.14 8.39 4.89
CA LEU A 28 -19.60 8.52 4.98
C LEU A 28 -20.04 9.20 6.27
N LEU A 29 -19.43 8.82 7.40
CA LEU A 29 -19.71 9.45 8.71
C LEU A 29 -19.30 10.92 8.72
N GLU A 30 -18.15 11.28 8.15
CA GLU A 30 -17.73 12.67 8.00
C GLU A 30 -18.75 13.48 7.19
N LYS A 31 -19.22 12.94 6.04
CA LYS A 31 -20.24 13.58 5.21
C LYS A 31 -21.59 13.73 5.92
N GLY A 32 -21.96 12.78 6.78
CA GLY A 32 -23.24 12.77 7.50
C GLY A 32 -23.25 13.61 8.79
N LEU A 33 -22.13 13.69 9.50
CA LEU A 33 -22.00 14.40 10.77
C LEU A 33 -21.60 15.88 10.60
N GLY A 34 -21.17 16.27 9.40
CA GLY A 34 -20.75 17.65 9.12
C GLY A 34 -19.35 17.94 9.65
N LYS A 35 -19.21 18.91 10.56
CA LYS A 35 -17.88 19.34 11.05
C LYS A 35 -17.35 18.37 12.09
N VAL A 36 -16.46 17.48 11.68
CA VAL A 36 -15.72 16.58 12.57
C VAL A 36 -14.48 17.31 13.11
N PRO A 37 -14.22 17.32 14.43
CA PRO A 37 -12.98 17.86 14.98
C PRO A 37 -11.74 17.18 14.39
N SER A 38 -10.77 17.98 13.94
CA SER A 38 -9.49 17.50 13.41
C SER A 38 -8.37 17.65 14.43
N ILE A 39 -7.53 16.62 14.56
CA ILE A 39 -6.23 16.74 15.21
C ILE A 39 -5.21 16.98 14.10
N GLU A 40 -4.65 18.20 14.06
CA GLU A 40 -3.75 18.63 12.99
C GLU A 40 -2.28 18.32 13.27
N SER A 41 -1.95 17.95 14.51
CA SER A 41 -0.59 17.61 14.94
C SER A 41 -0.44 16.14 15.30
N SER A 42 0.65 15.53 14.87
CA SER A 42 1.08 14.19 15.26
C SER A 42 2.51 14.24 15.77
N MET A 43 2.74 13.80 17.01
CA MET A 43 4.07 13.79 17.63
C MET A 43 4.75 12.41 17.54
N ARG A 44 4.59 11.69 16.43
CA ARG A 44 5.23 10.38 16.25
C ARG A 44 6.73 10.51 15.99
N GLN A 45 7.10 11.35 15.02
CA GLN A 45 8.48 11.58 14.65
C GLN A 45 9.19 12.42 15.72
N THR A 46 10.42 12.05 16.06
CA THR A 46 11.20 12.69 17.13
C THR A 46 11.94 13.94 16.66
N ASN A 47 12.30 14.01 15.37
CA ASN A 47 12.97 15.17 14.78
C ASN A 47 12.06 15.96 13.84
N GLU A 48 12.37 17.25 13.67
CA GLU A 48 11.57 18.19 12.87
C GLU A 48 11.54 17.82 11.38
N ARG A 49 12.68 17.42 10.82
CA ARG A 49 12.80 17.01 9.41
C ARG A 49 11.83 15.88 9.05
N ALA A 50 11.77 14.85 9.88
CA ALA A 50 10.88 13.70 9.70
C ALA A 50 9.40 14.08 9.90
N ARG A 51 9.09 15.02 10.81
CA ARG A 51 7.73 15.57 10.95
C ARG A 51 7.30 16.33 9.71
N GLU A 52 8.18 17.15 9.13
CA GLU A 52 7.90 17.90 7.90
C GLU A 52 7.62 16.93 6.74
N ILE A 53 8.48 15.92 6.53
CA ILE A 53 8.29 14.90 5.49
C ILE A 53 6.95 14.18 5.69
N ALA A 54 6.66 13.70 6.90
CA ALA A 54 5.40 13.03 7.19
C ALA A 54 4.18 13.95 6.98
N GLY A 55 4.30 15.24 7.30
CA GLY A 55 3.27 16.26 7.05
C GLY A 55 3.00 16.49 5.57
N LEU A 56 4.06 16.60 4.75
CA LEU A 56 3.95 16.73 3.30
C LEU A 56 3.31 15.50 2.65
N LEU A 57 3.70 14.29 3.08
CA LEU A 57 3.08 13.05 2.62
C LEU A 57 1.60 12.96 3.01
N ARG A 58 1.25 13.45 4.22
CA ARG A 58 -0.14 13.52 4.69
C ARG A 58 -0.97 14.49 3.85
N GLN A 59 -0.43 15.68 3.56
CA GLN A 59 -1.06 16.69 2.73
C GLN A 59 -1.39 16.11 1.36
N GLY A 60 -0.46 15.34 0.78
CA GLY A 60 -0.64 14.72 -0.52
C GLY A 60 -0.59 15.73 -1.67
N GLY A 61 -0.87 15.24 -2.88
CA GLY A 61 -0.74 16.03 -4.10
C GLY A 61 0.70 16.09 -4.62
N ALA A 62 0.84 16.36 -5.91
CA ALA A 62 2.12 16.24 -6.61
C ALA A 62 3.22 17.16 -6.05
N GLU A 63 2.87 18.40 -5.68
CA GLU A 63 3.84 19.37 -5.17
C GLU A 63 4.37 18.98 -3.79
N ALA A 64 3.49 18.71 -2.82
CA ALA A 64 3.91 18.35 -1.46
C ALA A 64 4.67 17.01 -1.45
N VAL A 65 4.19 16.02 -2.20
CA VAL A 65 4.86 14.72 -2.30
C VAL A 65 6.18 14.82 -3.06
N GLY A 66 6.27 15.68 -4.08
CA GLY A 66 7.52 16.00 -4.77
C GLY A 66 8.54 16.60 -3.80
N LYS A 67 8.15 17.61 -3.03
CA LYS A 67 9.00 18.22 -1.99
C LYS A 67 9.45 17.17 -0.97
N ALA A 68 8.56 16.31 -0.50
CA ALA A 68 8.92 15.24 0.44
C ALA A 68 9.96 14.28 -0.15
N LEU A 69 9.80 13.85 -1.40
CA LEU A 69 10.74 12.96 -2.06
C LEU A 69 12.10 13.62 -2.30
N ASP A 70 12.12 14.90 -2.69
CA ASP A 70 13.35 15.69 -2.84
C ASP A 70 14.10 15.82 -1.50
N MET A 71 13.38 16.07 -0.40
CA MET A 71 13.97 16.07 0.93
C MET A 71 14.60 14.72 1.27
N LYS A 72 13.91 13.61 0.99
CA LYS A 72 14.46 12.27 1.22
C LYS A 72 15.69 11.99 0.36
N ARG A 73 15.72 12.48 -0.88
CA ARG A 73 16.87 12.37 -1.79
C ARG A 73 18.07 13.15 -1.25
N GLN A 74 17.86 14.39 -0.78
CA GLN A 74 18.90 15.20 -0.12
C GLN A 74 19.44 14.52 1.14
N ASP A 75 18.56 13.89 1.91
CA ASP A 75 18.91 13.20 3.15
C ASP A 75 19.60 11.84 2.90
N GLY A 76 19.71 11.38 1.65
CA GLY A 76 20.25 10.06 1.29
C GLY A 76 19.36 8.90 1.75
N THR A 77 18.05 9.15 1.88
CA THR A 77 17.06 8.20 2.40
C THR A 77 16.01 7.78 1.38
N ALA A 78 16.16 8.19 0.11
CA ALA A 78 15.46 7.63 -1.02
C ALA A 78 16.48 7.24 -2.09
N GLU A 79 16.38 6.01 -2.59
CA GLU A 79 17.35 5.42 -3.50
C GLU A 79 16.61 4.76 -4.68
N ILE A 80 17.06 5.08 -5.89
CA ILE A 80 16.73 4.34 -7.11
C ILE A 80 17.83 3.28 -7.25
N VAL A 81 17.48 2.02 -7.04
CA VAL A 81 18.43 0.91 -7.13
C VAL A 81 18.59 0.52 -8.59
N ALA A 82 19.83 0.52 -9.07
CA ALA A 82 20.14 0.06 -10.42
C ALA A 82 19.74 -1.41 -10.62
N GLY A 83 19.15 -1.71 -11.77
CA GLY A 83 18.64 -3.05 -12.08
C GLY A 83 17.15 -3.23 -11.81
N GLY A 84 16.73 -4.48 -11.71
CA GLY A 84 15.33 -4.89 -11.66
C GLY A 84 14.85 -5.22 -10.24
N HIS A 85 13.83 -6.07 -10.22
CA HIS A 85 13.15 -6.52 -9.00
C HIS A 85 14.10 -7.20 -8.00
N ASN A 86 14.97 -8.09 -8.49
CA ASN A 86 15.87 -8.88 -7.65
C ASN A 86 16.97 -8.02 -7.01
N GLU A 87 17.51 -7.05 -7.75
CA GLU A 87 18.53 -6.13 -7.25
C GLU A 87 17.99 -5.27 -6.10
N VAL A 88 16.73 -4.79 -6.21
CA VAL A 88 16.07 -4.06 -5.12
C VAL A 88 15.89 -4.94 -3.89
N ILE A 89 15.47 -6.20 -4.06
CA ILE A 89 15.32 -7.15 -2.93
C ILE A 89 16.67 -7.37 -2.24
N ALA A 90 17.72 -7.61 -3.01
CA ALA A 90 19.07 -7.81 -2.46
C ALA A 90 19.57 -6.56 -1.72
N ARG A 91 19.30 -5.36 -2.27
CA ARG A 91 19.62 -4.08 -1.64
C ARG A 91 18.81 -3.83 -0.37
N ALA A 92 17.52 -4.17 -0.34
CA ALA A 92 16.69 -4.07 0.85
C ALA A 92 17.20 -4.95 1.99
N ALA A 93 17.59 -6.19 1.68
CA ALA A 93 18.18 -7.10 2.65
C ALA A 93 19.56 -6.61 3.14
N ALA A 94 20.37 -6.01 2.26
CA ALA A 94 21.63 -5.38 2.64
C ALA A 94 21.42 -4.19 3.59
N LEU A 95 20.51 -3.28 3.22
CA LEU A 95 20.18 -2.11 4.02
C LEU A 95 19.65 -2.51 5.40
N TRP A 96 18.81 -3.54 5.47
CA TRP A 96 18.33 -4.07 6.74
C TRP A 96 19.47 -4.51 7.66
N ASP A 97 20.44 -5.26 7.12
CA ASP A 97 21.61 -5.72 7.86
C ASP A 97 22.53 -4.55 8.28
N GLU A 98 22.78 -3.61 7.36
CA GLU A 98 23.52 -2.37 7.63
C GLU A 98 22.90 -1.58 8.80
N ARG A 99 21.58 -1.35 8.76
CA ARG A 99 20.88 -0.59 9.80
C ARG A 99 20.84 -1.33 11.12
N ARG A 100 20.65 -2.65 11.11
CA ARG A 100 20.68 -3.46 12.33
C ARG A 100 22.06 -3.43 12.98
N LYS A 101 23.14 -3.60 12.21
CA LYS A 101 24.53 -3.55 12.71
C LYS A 101 24.90 -2.18 13.23
N ALA A 102 24.53 -1.12 12.50
CA ALA A 102 24.80 0.26 12.90
C ALA A 102 24.06 0.70 14.19
N ASN A 103 23.07 -0.07 14.65
CA ASN A 103 22.30 0.23 15.85
C ASN A 103 22.31 -0.95 16.85
N ALA A 104 23.31 -1.83 16.77
CA ALA A 104 23.39 -3.05 17.60
C ALA A 104 23.53 -2.76 19.11
N ASP A 105 24.09 -1.59 19.46
CA ASP A 105 24.27 -1.08 20.82
C ASP A 105 22.99 -0.43 21.40
N ARG A 106 21.93 -0.29 20.61
CA ARG A 106 20.69 0.38 21.00
C ARG A 106 19.61 -0.66 21.35
N PRO A 107 19.40 -1.01 22.63
CA PRO A 107 18.49 -2.10 23.03
C PRO A 107 17.01 -1.86 22.70
N ARG A 108 16.59 -0.60 22.50
CA ARG A 108 15.23 -0.24 22.09
C ARG A 108 15.09 0.02 20.58
N PHE A 109 16.14 -0.23 19.79
CA PHE A 109 16.10 -0.03 18.36
C PHE A 109 15.18 -1.08 17.72
N THR A 110 14.26 -0.60 16.90
CA THR A 110 13.34 -1.44 16.13
C THR A 110 13.38 -1.03 14.68
N LEU A 111 13.43 -2.03 13.80
CA LEU A 111 13.46 -1.86 12.35
C LEU A 111 12.38 -2.71 11.72
N SER A 112 11.64 -2.13 10.78
CA SER A 112 10.63 -2.85 10.00
C SER A 112 10.80 -2.57 8.52
N ILE A 113 10.34 -3.51 7.68
CA ILE A 113 10.29 -3.35 6.23
C ILE A 113 8.85 -3.50 5.78
N SER A 114 8.37 -2.56 4.96
CA SER A 114 7.10 -2.69 4.25
C SER A 114 7.27 -2.63 2.74
N THR A 115 6.33 -3.27 2.05
CA THR A 115 6.29 -3.35 0.59
C THR A 115 4.85 -3.53 0.10
N PRO A 116 4.51 -3.23 -1.17
CA PRO A 116 3.12 -3.28 -1.62
C PRO A 116 2.47 -4.68 -1.65
N THR A 117 3.24 -5.75 -1.86
CA THR A 117 2.69 -7.11 -2.07
C THR A 117 3.25 -8.15 -1.08
N ASN A 118 2.49 -9.23 -0.86
CA ASN A 118 2.98 -10.35 -0.05
C ASN A 118 4.12 -11.12 -0.75
N GLN A 119 4.11 -11.18 -2.08
CA GLN A 119 5.18 -11.79 -2.87
C GLN A 119 6.51 -11.07 -2.63
N ASP A 120 6.52 -9.73 -2.72
CA ASP A 120 7.69 -8.90 -2.41
C ASP A 120 8.13 -9.08 -0.96
N ALA A 121 7.19 -9.08 -0.01
CA ALA A 121 7.51 -9.25 1.41
C ALA A 121 8.18 -10.61 1.68
N ARG A 122 7.71 -11.67 1.02
CA ARG A 122 8.31 -13.00 1.11
C ARG A 122 9.68 -13.05 0.47
N ALA A 123 9.86 -12.47 -0.72
CA ALA A 123 11.15 -12.43 -1.40
C ALA A 123 12.22 -11.65 -0.62
N ILE A 124 11.84 -10.51 -0.03
CA ILE A 124 12.70 -9.77 0.91
C ILE A 124 13.01 -10.60 2.16
N GLY A 125 11.99 -11.27 2.71
CA GLY A 125 12.16 -12.15 3.87
C GLY A 125 13.13 -13.30 3.60
N GLU A 126 13.05 -13.92 2.43
CA GLU A 126 13.96 -14.96 2.00
C GLU A 126 15.39 -14.43 1.82
N ALA A 127 15.56 -13.25 1.20
CA ALA A 127 16.88 -12.62 1.06
C ALA A 127 17.53 -12.29 2.42
N ILE A 128 16.74 -11.82 3.39
CA ILE A 128 17.20 -11.60 4.77
C ILE A 128 17.56 -12.91 5.45
N ARG A 129 16.72 -13.93 5.28
CA ARG A 129 16.98 -15.27 5.83
C ARG A 129 18.31 -15.85 5.32
N GLN A 130 18.60 -15.73 4.03
CA GLN A 130 19.88 -16.23 3.48
C GLN A 130 21.08 -15.53 4.13
N ARG A 131 20.98 -14.23 4.42
CA ARG A 131 22.02 -13.49 5.15
C ARG A 131 22.19 -13.99 6.58
N LEU A 132 21.08 -14.25 7.28
CA LEU A 132 21.11 -14.75 8.66
C LEU A 132 21.64 -16.19 8.76
N LEU A 133 21.39 -17.03 7.77
CA LEU A 133 22.03 -18.34 7.67
C LEU A 133 23.53 -18.20 7.42
N ALA A 134 23.93 -17.32 6.49
CA ALA A 134 25.34 -17.08 6.18
C ALA A 134 26.11 -16.48 7.36
N SER A 135 25.47 -15.67 8.21
CA SER A 135 26.08 -15.14 9.44
C SER A 135 26.05 -16.10 10.63
N GLY A 136 25.34 -17.23 10.52
CA GLY A 136 25.16 -18.20 11.61
C GLY A 136 24.21 -17.72 12.71
N GLU A 137 23.47 -16.62 12.50
CA GLU A 137 22.46 -16.11 13.44
C GLU A 137 21.19 -16.95 13.45
N LEU A 138 20.88 -17.62 12.34
CA LEU A 138 19.84 -18.64 12.28
C LEU A 138 20.45 -20.03 12.39
N GLY A 139 19.73 -20.92 13.08
CA GLY A 139 20.07 -22.35 13.07
C GLY A 139 19.99 -22.95 11.66
N GLN A 140 20.54 -24.15 11.48
CA GLN A 140 20.36 -24.89 10.22
C GLN A 140 18.87 -25.15 9.96
N SER A 141 18.50 -25.16 8.67
CA SER A 141 17.14 -25.50 8.24
C SER A 141 16.81 -26.92 8.67
N ARG A 142 15.77 -27.10 9.49
CA ARG A 142 15.38 -28.42 10.01
C ARG A 142 14.21 -29.04 9.26
N MET A 143 13.36 -28.21 8.68
CA MET A 143 12.12 -28.64 8.04
C MET A 143 11.74 -27.65 6.94
N THR A 144 11.04 -28.13 5.91
CA THR A 144 10.42 -27.27 4.89
C THR A 144 8.92 -27.41 4.96
N LEU A 145 8.23 -26.31 5.24
CA LEU A 145 6.77 -26.27 5.29
C LEU A 145 6.19 -26.03 3.90
N ALA A 146 5.14 -26.75 3.54
CA ALA A 146 4.30 -26.41 2.41
C ALA A 146 3.35 -25.28 2.85
N ALA A 147 3.61 -24.04 2.41
CA ALA A 147 2.90 -22.85 2.86
C ALA A 147 1.98 -22.27 1.78
N ILE A 148 1.05 -21.42 2.21
CA ILE A 148 0.08 -20.72 1.36
C ILE A 148 -0.15 -19.29 1.83
N ASP A 149 -0.18 -18.34 0.90
CA ASP A 149 -0.75 -17.02 1.14
C ASP A 149 -2.26 -17.09 0.94
N LYS A 150 -3.02 -16.93 2.04
CA LYS A 150 -4.48 -17.00 2.02
C LYS A 150 -5.12 -15.95 1.09
N ASN A 151 -4.49 -14.79 0.92
CA ASN A 151 -5.09 -13.70 0.18
C ASN A 151 -4.93 -13.88 -1.34
N THR A 152 -3.85 -14.52 -1.78
CA THR A 152 -3.54 -14.71 -3.20
C THR A 152 -3.74 -16.15 -3.67
N GLY A 153 -3.79 -17.12 -2.75
CA GLY A 153 -3.76 -18.56 -3.06
C GLY A 153 -2.39 -19.06 -3.48
N GLU A 154 -1.34 -18.23 -3.38
CA GLU A 154 -0.01 -18.62 -3.85
C GLU A 154 0.62 -19.67 -2.93
N HIS A 155 1.06 -20.78 -3.51
CA HIS A 155 1.73 -21.87 -2.83
C HIS A 155 3.25 -21.69 -2.88
N TYR A 156 3.93 -21.99 -1.77
CA TYR A 156 5.40 -21.95 -1.74
C TYR A 156 5.97 -22.93 -0.71
N ALA A 157 7.23 -23.29 -0.92
CA ALA A 157 8.02 -23.99 0.08
C ALA A 157 8.64 -22.98 1.04
N MET A 158 8.58 -23.26 2.34
CA MET A 158 9.11 -22.39 3.37
C MET A 158 10.04 -23.18 4.29
N PRO A 159 11.35 -23.23 3.98
CA PRO A 159 12.35 -23.75 4.90
C PRO A 159 12.36 -22.97 6.22
N ILE A 160 12.35 -23.68 7.35
CA ILE A 160 12.33 -23.08 8.69
C ILE A 160 13.51 -23.55 9.52
N ALA A 161 13.94 -22.66 10.41
CA ALA A 161 15.01 -22.88 11.38
C ALA A 161 14.59 -22.37 12.77
N THR A 162 15.32 -22.80 13.81
CA THR A 162 15.20 -22.17 15.13
C THR A 162 15.77 -20.74 15.08
N GLY A 163 15.11 -19.80 15.76
CA GLY A 163 15.39 -18.36 15.70
C GLY A 163 14.71 -17.63 14.54
N GLU A 164 14.04 -18.37 13.64
CA GLU A 164 13.35 -17.81 12.47
C GLU A 164 12.16 -16.96 12.91
N LYS A 165 11.99 -15.79 12.28
CA LYS A 165 10.79 -14.98 12.47
C LYS A 165 9.75 -15.36 11.44
N ILE A 166 8.54 -15.66 11.89
CA ILE A 166 7.40 -15.99 11.03
C ILE A 166 6.25 -15.01 11.26
N ARG A 167 5.46 -14.77 10.22
CA ARG A 167 4.25 -13.95 10.25
C ARG A 167 3.03 -14.85 10.10
N LEU A 168 2.05 -14.64 10.97
CA LEU A 168 0.76 -15.36 10.93
C LEU A 168 -0.20 -14.71 9.93
N PHE A 169 -1.00 -15.51 9.22
CA PHE A 169 -2.13 -15.02 8.41
C PHE A 169 -3.50 -15.16 9.09
N SER A 170 -3.54 -15.65 10.32
CA SER A 170 -4.77 -15.78 11.10
C SER A 170 -4.50 -15.78 12.59
N ARG A 171 -5.54 -15.49 13.38
CA ARG A 171 -5.53 -15.71 14.82
C ARG A 171 -5.16 -17.15 15.12
N THR A 172 -4.11 -17.31 15.93
CA THR A 172 -3.50 -18.59 16.24
C THR A 172 -3.54 -18.80 17.74
N ASN A 173 -4.17 -19.89 18.16
CA ASN A 173 -4.20 -20.30 19.55
C ASN A 173 -3.06 -21.27 19.86
N ALA A 174 -2.48 -21.17 21.05
CA ALA A 174 -1.42 -22.03 21.52
C ALA A 174 -1.77 -22.64 22.89
N ALA A 175 -1.19 -23.80 23.17
CA ALA A 175 -1.02 -24.29 24.52
C ALA A 175 0.22 -23.58 25.10
N MET A 176 0.01 -22.65 26.01
CA MET A 176 1.08 -21.84 26.58
C MET A 176 1.97 -22.72 27.46
N LEU A 177 3.28 -22.44 27.46
CA LEU A 177 4.23 -23.20 28.27
C LEU A 177 4.09 -22.93 29.78
N ASP A 178 3.40 -21.85 30.15
CA ASP A 178 3.03 -21.51 31.53
C ASP A 178 1.80 -22.29 32.06
N GLY A 179 1.25 -23.21 31.26
CA GLY A 179 0.08 -24.03 31.61
C GLY A 179 -1.26 -23.47 31.11
N GLY A 180 -1.28 -22.26 30.53
CA GLY A 180 -2.49 -21.67 29.95
C GLY A 180 -2.85 -22.16 28.54
N LYS A 181 -4.02 -21.74 28.06
CA LYS A 181 -4.40 -21.83 26.62
C LYS A 181 -4.94 -20.48 26.18
N GLY A 182 -4.63 -20.08 24.95
CA GLY A 182 -5.15 -18.82 24.41
C GLY A 182 -4.50 -18.40 23.11
N ALA A 183 -4.82 -17.21 22.62
CA ALA A 183 -4.19 -16.65 21.43
C ALA A 183 -2.72 -16.29 21.71
N ILE A 184 -1.82 -16.78 20.86
CA ILE A 184 -0.40 -16.40 20.88
C ILE A 184 -0.13 -15.22 19.93
N GLY A 185 -0.97 -15.07 18.90
CA GLY A 185 -0.92 -13.96 17.95
C GLY A 185 -2.16 -13.90 17.05
N ASP A 186 -2.31 -12.77 16.37
CA ASP A 186 -3.38 -12.47 15.41
C ASP A 186 -2.83 -12.39 13.98
N ASN A 187 -3.70 -12.14 13.00
CA ASN A 187 -3.27 -11.93 11.61
C ASN A 187 -2.28 -10.75 11.53
N GLY A 188 -1.11 -10.99 10.96
CA GLY A 188 -0.02 -10.02 10.86
C GLY A 188 0.97 -10.06 12.02
N SER A 189 0.70 -10.77 13.12
CA SER A 189 1.66 -10.92 14.22
C SER A 189 2.93 -11.63 13.77
N ILE A 190 4.08 -11.13 14.22
CA ILE A 190 5.40 -11.73 14.01
C ILE A 190 5.79 -12.49 15.27
N LEU A 191 6.15 -13.76 15.12
CA LEU A 191 6.60 -14.63 16.20
C LEU A 191 7.94 -15.26 15.84
N GLU A 192 8.69 -15.67 16.84
CA GLU A 192 9.96 -16.38 16.68
C GLU A 192 9.78 -17.88 16.93
N ILE A 193 10.37 -18.71 16.08
CA ILE A 193 10.41 -20.16 16.29
C ILE A 193 11.49 -20.49 17.33
N THR A 194 11.10 -20.86 18.54
CA THR A 194 12.04 -21.27 19.59
C THR A 194 12.33 -22.77 19.56
N SER A 195 11.38 -23.58 19.06
CA SER A 195 11.57 -25.02 18.89
C SER A 195 10.69 -25.56 17.75
N ILE A 196 11.24 -26.53 17.01
CA ILE A 196 10.53 -27.28 15.96
C ILE A 196 10.36 -28.69 16.49
N ARG A 197 9.11 -29.17 16.55
CA ARG A 197 8.73 -30.50 17.01
C ARG A 197 8.00 -31.26 15.91
N ASP A 198 7.84 -32.56 16.08
CA ASP A 198 7.18 -33.41 15.09
C ASP A 198 5.70 -33.03 14.91
N GLU A 199 5.04 -32.59 15.99
CA GLU A 199 3.62 -32.27 16.03
C GLU A 199 3.30 -30.76 15.93
N GLY A 200 4.32 -29.89 15.84
CA GLY A 200 4.11 -28.44 15.70
C GLY A 200 5.33 -27.57 15.98
N LEU A 201 5.07 -26.29 16.27
CA LEU A 201 6.08 -25.28 16.59
C LEU A 201 5.89 -24.77 18.02
N VAL A 202 6.99 -24.49 18.71
CA VAL A 202 6.98 -23.58 19.86
C VAL A 202 7.31 -22.18 19.35
N LEU A 203 6.38 -21.27 19.57
CA LEU A 203 6.46 -19.89 19.10
C LEU A 203 6.54 -18.94 20.28
N ARG A 204 7.41 -17.93 20.16
CA ARG A 204 7.52 -16.82 21.09
C ARG A 204 6.99 -15.53 20.48
N ASN A 205 6.11 -14.82 21.19
CA ASN A 205 5.65 -13.50 20.77
C ASN A 205 6.58 -12.37 21.26
N ASP A 206 6.30 -11.14 20.83
CA ASP A 206 7.03 -9.93 21.22
C ASP A 206 6.95 -9.57 22.71
N HIS A 207 5.98 -10.12 23.43
CA HIS A 207 5.83 -10.01 24.89
C HIS A 207 6.63 -11.09 25.65
N GLY A 208 7.40 -11.93 24.95
CA GLY A 208 8.19 -13.01 25.55
C GLY A 208 7.36 -14.23 25.97
N ARG A 209 6.07 -14.29 25.64
CA ARG A 209 5.23 -15.47 25.93
C ARG A 209 5.54 -16.57 24.92
N GLU A 210 5.70 -17.79 25.41
CA GLU A 210 5.94 -18.97 24.59
C GLU A 210 4.75 -19.92 24.63
N GLY A 211 4.40 -20.46 23.46
CA GLY A 211 3.31 -21.41 23.34
C GLY A 211 3.55 -22.43 22.24
N PHE A 212 3.07 -23.64 22.48
CA PHE A 212 3.07 -24.72 21.51
C PHE A 212 1.84 -24.63 20.60
N VAL A 213 2.09 -24.63 19.29
CA VAL A 213 1.08 -24.55 18.23
C VAL A 213 1.20 -25.78 17.34
N LYS A 214 0.14 -26.57 17.27
CA LYS A 214 0.05 -27.76 16.42
C LYS A 214 -0.01 -27.41 14.94
N TRP A 215 0.45 -28.32 14.08
CA TRP A 215 0.32 -28.17 12.62
C TRP A 215 -1.11 -27.91 12.18
N ASP A 216 -2.09 -28.63 12.73
CA ASP A 216 -3.52 -28.45 12.41
C ASP A 216 -4.03 -27.03 12.70
N THR A 217 -3.42 -26.33 13.67
CA THR A 217 -3.79 -24.93 13.98
C THR A 217 -3.22 -23.96 12.94
N LEU A 218 -2.06 -24.27 12.37
CA LEU A 218 -1.39 -23.45 11.35
C LEU A 218 -1.88 -23.79 9.93
N ALA A 219 -2.41 -24.99 9.74
CA ALA A 219 -2.90 -25.48 8.47
C ALA A 219 -4.14 -24.72 8.00
N ASP A 220 -4.15 -24.41 6.72
CA ASP A 220 -5.34 -24.11 5.97
C ASP A 220 -6.24 -25.36 5.92
N LYS A 221 -7.53 -25.20 6.24
CA LYS A 221 -8.45 -26.34 6.36
C LYS A 221 -8.75 -27.05 5.03
N GLU A 222 -8.60 -26.35 3.92
CA GLU A 222 -8.92 -26.88 2.58
C GLU A 222 -7.69 -27.54 1.95
N SER A 223 -6.55 -26.86 1.99
CA SER A 223 -5.32 -27.31 1.33
C SER A 223 -4.35 -28.07 2.24
N GLY A 224 -4.53 -28.01 3.56
CA GLY A 224 -3.57 -28.54 4.55
C GLY A 224 -2.24 -27.77 4.62
N ARG A 225 -2.11 -26.68 3.85
CA ARG A 225 -0.87 -25.88 3.77
C ARG A 225 -0.77 -24.87 4.89
N MET A 226 0.44 -24.60 5.35
CA MET A 226 0.69 -23.69 6.46
C MET A 226 0.40 -22.24 6.08
N ARG A 227 -0.46 -21.58 6.85
CA ARG A 227 -0.79 -20.15 6.70
C ARG A 227 0.26 -19.25 7.34
N LEU A 228 1.49 -19.34 6.84
CA LEU A 228 2.68 -18.70 7.38
C LEU A 228 3.55 -18.06 6.29
N ALA A 229 4.21 -16.95 6.61
CA ALA A 229 5.26 -16.36 5.79
C ALA A 229 6.46 -15.95 6.67
N TYR A 230 7.60 -15.59 6.07
CA TYR A 230 8.70 -14.99 6.83
C TYR A 230 8.29 -13.65 7.46
N GLY A 231 8.79 -13.40 8.67
CA GLY A 231 8.43 -12.26 9.52
C GLY A 231 9.38 -11.06 9.42
N TYR A 232 10.24 -11.00 8.41
CA TYR A 232 11.23 -9.91 8.25
C TYR A 232 10.70 -8.70 7.46
N ALA A 233 9.72 -8.92 6.59
CA ALA A 233 9.03 -7.87 5.84
C ALA A 233 7.53 -8.16 5.80
N MET A 234 6.74 -7.12 5.59
CA MET A 234 5.28 -7.22 5.55
C MET A 234 4.68 -6.28 4.52
N THR A 235 3.39 -6.43 4.23
CA THR A 235 2.73 -5.48 3.34
C THR A 235 2.54 -4.13 4.02
N THR A 236 2.44 -3.05 3.24
CA THR A 236 2.07 -1.71 3.77
C THR A 236 0.77 -1.75 4.58
N ASN A 237 -0.21 -2.54 4.15
CA ASN A 237 -1.47 -2.73 4.88
C ASN A 237 -1.25 -3.41 6.23
N THR A 238 -0.42 -4.46 6.28
CA THR A 238 -0.05 -5.12 7.55
C THR A 238 0.77 -4.20 8.47
N ALA A 239 1.60 -3.34 7.90
CA ALA A 239 2.38 -2.37 8.67
C ALA A 239 1.52 -1.25 9.27
N GLN A 240 0.25 -1.13 8.88
CA GLN A 240 -0.61 -0.11 9.45
C GLN A 240 -0.77 -0.32 10.97
N GLY A 241 -0.54 0.74 11.73
CA GLY A 241 -0.54 0.72 13.20
C GLY A 241 0.82 0.47 13.85
N ILE A 242 1.80 -0.11 13.13
CA ILE A 242 3.14 -0.31 13.70
C ILE A 242 3.88 1.02 13.82
N THR A 243 4.74 1.14 14.83
CA THR A 243 5.68 2.26 14.97
C THR A 243 7.04 1.72 15.40
N THR A 244 8.04 1.85 14.52
CA THR A 244 9.42 1.41 14.74
C THR A 244 10.37 2.60 14.83
N THR A 245 11.59 2.38 15.32
CA THR A 245 12.63 3.42 15.36
C THR A 245 12.97 3.85 13.94
N GLU A 246 13.28 2.87 13.10
CA GLU A 246 13.50 3.06 11.66
C GLU A 246 12.57 2.18 10.82
N HIS A 247 12.31 2.60 9.58
CA HIS A 247 11.47 1.87 8.63
C HIS A 247 12.09 1.84 7.23
N ILE A 248 11.95 0.75 6.50
CA ILE A 248 12.35 0.64 5.10
C ILE A 248 11.10 0.38 4.26
N PHE A 249 10.81 1.27 3.32
CA PHE A 249 9.76 1.08 2.33
C PHE A 249 10.37 0.66 1.00
N VAL A 250 9.95 -0.49 0.48
CA VAL A 250 10.57 -1.11 -0.70
C VAL A 250 9.52 -1.34 -1.77
N THR A 251 9.81 -0.89 -2.99
CA THR A 251 8.96 -1.07 -4.18
C THR A 251 9.72 -1.80 -5.29
N PRO A 252 9.96 -3.13 -5.16
CA PRO A 252 10.74 -3.89 -6.14
C PRO A 252 10.14 -3.87 -7.56
N GLY A 253 8.80 -3.90 -7.66
CA GLY A 253 8.06 -3.75 -8.92
C GLY A 253 7.91 -2.31 -9.43
N GLY A 254 8.63 -1.34 -8.85
CA GLY A 254 8.50 0.08 -9.16
C GLY A 254 7.34 0.76 -8.42
N SER A 255 7.36 2.09 -8.41
CA SER A 255 6.44 2.95 -7.67
C SER A 255 4.98 2.88 -8.14
N GLN A 256 4.70 2.39 -9.35
CA GLN A 256 3.33 2.13 -9.83
C GLN A 256 2.55 1.16 -8.94
N THR A 257 3.26 0.32 -8.18
CA THR A 257 2.65 -0.66 -7.28
C THR A 257 2.07 -0.03 -6.01
N THR A 258 2.32 1.27 -5.80
CA THR A 258 1.82 2.04 -4.65
C THR A 258 1.03 3.28 -5.09
N ASP A 259 0.54 3.99 -4.09
CA ASP A 259 -0.20 5.25 -4.20
C ASP A 259 0.12 6.13 -2.98
N GLY A 260 -0.46 7.32 -2.92
CA GLY A 260 -0.22 8.27 -1.84
C GLY A 260 -0.72 7.83 -0.47
N PHE A 261 -1.78 7.02 -0.39
CA PHE A 261 -2.26 6.49 0.89
C PHE A 261 -1.26 5.47 1.46
N LYS A 262 -0.83 4.51 0.63
CA LYS A 262 0.16 3.50 1.01
C LYS A 262 1.52 4.12 1.29
N THR A 263 1.92 5.10 0.49
CA THR A 263 3.19 5.81 0.67
C THR A 263 3.18 6.62 1.96
N TYR A 264 2.08 7.33 2.27
CA TYR A 264 1.94 8.01 3.56
C TYR A 264 1.96 7.03 4.74
N VAL A 265 1.27 5.89 4.64
CA VAL A 265 1.33 4.86 5.68
C VAL A 265 2.77 4.40 5.88
N SER A 266 3.46 3.96 4.84
CA SER A 266 4.85 3.47 4.94
C SER A 266 5.79 4.55 5.46
N GLY A 267 5.73 5.76 4.89
CA GLY A 267 6.55 6.92 5.27
C GLY A 267 6.30 7.45 6.67
N SER A 268 5.23 7.03 7.35
CA SER A 268 4.91 7.46 8.72
C SER A 268 5.16 6.39 9.78
N ARG A 269 5.68 5.19 9.44
CA ARG A 269 5.89 4.09 10.41
C ARG A 269 7.08 4.30 11.35
N HIS A 270 7.96 5.25 11.06
CA HIS A 270 9.20 5.48 11.81
C HIS A 270 9.05 6.55 12.90
N ARG A 271 9.87 6.45 13.95
CA ARG A 271 10.09 7.53 14.93
C ARG A 271 11.24 8.44 14.54
N GLU A 272 12.33 7.88 14.00
CA GLU A 272 13.57 8.61 13.75
C GLU A 272 13.83 8.81 12.26
N ARG A 273 13.86 7.73 11.48
CA ARG A 273 14.20 7.79 10.05
C ARG A 273 13.53 6.68 9.25
N ASP A 274 13.19 6.96 7.99
CA ASP A 274 12.78 5.95 7.02
C ASP A 274 13.65 5.96 5.76
N TYR A 275 13.74 4.81 5.09
CA TYR A 275 14.50 4.62 3.85
C TYR A 275 13.60 4.07 2.75
N TRP A 276 13.70 4.61 1.54
CA TRP A 276 12.84 4.24 0.42
C TRP A 276 13.67 3.69 -0.73
N LEU A 277 13.27 2.53 -1.26
CA LEU A 277 13.95 1.86 -2.36
C LEU A 277 12.96 1.59 -3.50
N THR A 278 13.31 1.96 -4.74
CA THR A 278 12.58 1.57 -5.96
C THR A 278 13.53 0.97 -7.00
N SER A 279 12.99 0.21 -7.97
CA SER A 279 13.75 -0.38 -9.07
C SER A 279 13.90 0.59 -10.23
N GLU A 280 15.15 0.88 -10.64
CA GLU A 280 15.40 1.67 -11.85
C GLU A 280 14.77 1.01 -13.09
N GLY A 281 14.94 -0.30 -13.24
CA GLY A 281 14.42 -1.08 -14.36
C GLY A 281 12.89 -1.04 -14.45
N ALA A 282 12.20 -1.20 -13.32
CA ALA A 282 10.74 -1.17 -13.31
C ALA A 282 10.19 0.24 -13.62
N GLU A 283 10.82 1.28 -13.09
CA GLU A 283 10.44 2.67 -13.40
C GLU A 283 10.66 2.99 -14.89
N ARG A 284 11.80 2.57 -15.45
CA ARG A 284 12.09 2.73 -16.88
C ARG A 284 11.09 1.99 -17.76
N GLN A 285 10.72 0.77 -17.38
CA GLN A 285 9.72 -0.02 -18.10
C GLN A 285 8.35 0.67 -18.09
N GLU A 286 7.95 1.22 -16.95
CA GLU A 286 6.70 1.96 -16.84
C GLU A 286 6.71 3.25 -17.67
N ILE A 287 7.80 4.02 -17.62
CA ILE A 287 7.96 5.25 -18.42
C ILE A 287 7.89 4.90 -19.91
N ALA A 288 8.60 3.87 -20.34
CA ALA A 288 8.59 3.42 -21.73
C ALA A 288 7.19 2.97 -22.17
N GLY A 289 6.48 2.21 -21.33
CA GLY A 289 5.12 1.75 -21.62
C GLY A 289 4.07 2.85 -21.75
N ARG A 290 4.35 4.06 -21.26
CA ARG A 290 3.48 5.24 -21.38
C ARG A 290 3.83 6.13 -22.58
N ARG A 291 5.02 5.98 -23.15
CA ARG A 291 5.46 6.79 -24.30
C ARG A 291 4.86 6.22 -25.59
N PRO A 292 4.61 7.06 -26.62
CA PRO A 292 4.27 6.57 -27.94
C PRO A 292 5.30 5.58 -28.45
N LEU A 293 4.84 4.54 -29.18
CA LEU A 293 5.73 3.56 -29.80
C LEU A 293 6.76 4.27 -30.68
N GLY A 294 8.04 3.95 -30.49
CA GLY A 294 9.14 4.53 -31.25
C GLY A 294 9.62 5.90 -30.75
N ASP A 295 9.19 6.40 -29.60
CA ASP A 295 9.74 7.62 -28.99
C ASP A 295 11.25 7.43 -28.70
N PRO A 296 12.15 8.17 -29.40
CA PRO A 296 13.59 7.95 -29.31
C PRO A 296 14.22 8.65 -28.11
N ARG A 297 13.45 9.41 -27.33
CA ARG A 297 14.00 10.19 -26.21
C ARG A 297 14.57 9.24 -25.15
N PRO A 298 15.84 9.39 -24.73
CA PRO A 298 16.39 8.56 -23.66
C PRO A 298 15.66 8.84 -22.35
N ILE A 299 15.42 7.81 -21.55
CA ILE A 299 14.90 7.97 -20.19
C ILE A 299 16.07 8.37 -19.28
N ARG A 300 16.00 9.56 -18.69
CA ARG A 300 17.02 10.10 -17.79
C ARG A 300 16.63 9.88 -16.33
N GLU A 301 17.59 10.03 -15.41
CA GLU A 301 17.33 9.92 -13.97
C GLU A 301 16.20 10.85 -13.49
N HIS A 302 16.16 12.08 -14.00
CA HIS A 302 15.09 13.04 -13.71
C HIS A 302 13.69 12.52 -14.09
N ASP A 303 13.58 11.76 -15.20
CA ASP A 303 12.31 11.15 -15.61
C ASP A 303 11.87 10.11 -14.59
N ILE A 304 12.81 9.35 -14.02
CA ILE A 304 12.54 8.32 -13.00
C ILE A 304 12.04 8.94 -11.70
N TRP A 305 12.71 9.97 -11.19
CA TRP A 305 12.23 10.70 -10.01
C TRP A 305 10.85 11.31 -10.24
N THR A 306 10.61 11.89 -11.41
CA THR A 306 9.30 12.45 -11.78
C THR A 306 8.22 11.37 -11.86
N ASN A 307 8.56 10.20 -12.42
CA ASN A 307 7.69 9.03 -12.50
C ASN A 307 7.32 8.53 -11.10
N TRP A 308 8.31 8.42 -10.22
CA TRP A 308 8.14 8.05 -8.83
C TRP A 308 7.17 9.01 -8.14
N THR A 309 7.47 10.31 -8.10
CA THR A 309 6.61 11.34 -7.51
C THR A 309 5.18 11.26 -8.00
N ARG A 310 4.97 11.14 -9.32
CA ARG A 310 3.62 11.06 -9.89
C ARG A 310 2.85 9.85 -9.36
N ASN A 311 3.48 8.68 -9.26
CA ASN A 311 2.81 7.47 -8.79
C ASN A 311 2.45 7.57 -7.30
N ILE A 312 3.37 8.05 -6.47
CA ILE A 312 3.15 8.19 -5.03
C ILE A 312 2.30 9.41 -4.66
N ALA A 313 2.06 10.34 -5.58
CA ALA A 313 1.14 11.47 -5.35
C ALA A 313 -0.33 11.11 -5.60
N ARG A 314 -0.61 10.00 -6.29
CA ARG A 314 -1.97 9.57 -6.65
C ARG A 314 -2.76 9.18 -5.39
N GLN A 315 -3.92 9.78 -5.15
CA GLN A 315 -4.82 9.42 -4.05
C GLN A 315 -6.18 8.97 -4.62
N PRO A 316 -6.33 7.71 -5.04
CA PRO A 316 -7.58 7.22 -5.61
C PRO A 316 -8.61 7.02 -4.49
N GLU A 317 -9.52 7.98 -4.31
CA GLU A 317 -10.58 7.89 -3.32
C GLU A 317 -11.67 6.89 -3.76
N LYS A 318 -12.11 6.02 -2.83
CA LYS A 318 -13.22 5.10 -3.09
C LYS A 318 -14.52 5.90 -3.19
N THR A 319 -15.20 5.83 -4.34
CA THR A 319 -16.50 6.45 -4.53
C THR A 319 -17.53 5.85 -3.57
N ASN A 320 -18.25 6.69 -2.84
CA ASN A 320 -19.31 6.23 -1.95
C ASN A 320 -20.71 6.46 -2.54
N ALA A 321 -21.75 5.86 -1.96
CA ALA A 321 -23.11 5.95 -2.49
C ALA A 321 -23.63 7.39 -2.56
N LEU A 322 -23.24 8.25 -1.61
CA LEU A 322 -23.58 9.67 -1.62
C LEU A 322 -22.88 10.43 -2.75
N ASP A 323 -21.65 10.03 -3.11
CA ASP A 323 -20.93 10.59 -4.25
C ASP A 323 -21.62 10.25 -5.56
N LEU A 324 -22.12 9.02 -5.72
CA LEU A 324 -22.90 8.63 -6.90
C LEU A 324 -24.19 9.45 -7.02
N VAL A 325 -24.89 9.69 -5.91
CA VAL A 325 -26.10 10.54 -5.91
C VAL A 325 -25.74 11.98 -6.29
N LYS A 326 -24.66 12.55 -5.73
CA LYS A 326 -24.19 13.90 -6.08
C LYS A 326 -23.79 14.00 -7.54
N ILE A 327 -23.01 13.05 -8.06
CA ILE A 327 -22.60 12.99 -9.47
C ILE A 327 -23.84 12.93 -10.37
N SER A 328 -24.84 12.12 -10.01
CA SER A 328 -26.10 12.04 -10.74
C SER A 328 -26.88 13.36 -10.70
N GLU A 329 -26.95 14.04 -9.56
CA GLU A 329 -27.59 15.34 -9.47
C GLU A 329 -26.86 16.42 -10.27
N GLU A 330 -25.53 16.45 -10.22
CA GLU A 330 -24.71 17.38 -10.99
C GLU A 330 -24.83 17.14 -12.48
N ALA A 331 -24.82 15.88 -12.92
CA ALA A 331 -25.10 15.50 -14.30
C ALA A 331 -26.49 15.98 -14.73
N ARG A 332 -27.52 15.78 -13.91
CA ARG A 332 -28.88 16.28 -14.17
C ARG A 332 -28.92 17.80 -14.29
N ARG A 333 -28.28 18.53 -13.37
CA ARG A 333 -28.22 20.00 -13.39
C ARG A 333 -27.47 20.52 -14.61
N ASN A 334 -26.35 19.88 -14.98
CA ASN A 334 -25.57 20.24 -16.15
C ASN A 334 -26.34 19.97 -17.45
N ALA A 335 -27.06 18.85 -17.54
CA ALA A 335 -27.97 18.55 -18.64
C ALA A 335 -29.09 19.60 -18.75
N ALA A 336 -29.73 19.96 -17.64
CA ALA A 336 -30.76 21.00 -17.60
C ALA A 336 -30.21 22.39 -18.03
N ARG A 337 -29.02 22.78 -17.56
CA ARG A 337 -28.36 24.02 -17.99
C ARG A 337 -28.00 24.00 -19.47
N ALA A 338 -27.50 22.88 -19.99
CA ALA A 338 -27.18 22.75 -21.41
C ALA A 338 -28.45 22.84 -22.27
N PHE A 339 -29.56 22.24 -21.82
CA PHE A 339 -30.86 22.33 -22.48
C PHE A 339 -31.41 23.75 -22.50
N LEU A 340 -31.45 24.44 -21.35
CA LEU A 340 -31.89 25.85 -21.26
C LEU A 340 -31.02 26.78 -22.11
N LYS A 341 -29.70 26.56 -22.14
CA LYS A 341 -28.79 27.30 -23.01
C LYS A 341 -29.06 27.04 -24.50
N GLY A 342 -29.47 25.82 -24.84
CA GLY A 342 -29.92 25.46 -26.19
C GLY A 342 -31.19 26.21 -26.58
N LEU A 343 -32.21 26.20 -25.70
CA LEU A 343 -33.48 26.93 -25.89
C LEU A 343 -33.27 28.43 -26.05
N ALA A 344 -32.52 29.07 -25.14
CA ALA A 344 -32.23 30.50 -25.23
C ALA A 344 -31.45 30.89 -26.51
N ALA A 345 -30.65 29.97 -27.05
CA ALA A 345 -29.96 30.17 -28.32
C ALA A 345 -30.90 30.00 -29.53
N ASP A 346 -31.96 29.22 -29.40
CA ASP A 346 -32.98 29.03 -30.44
C ASP A 346 -33.98 30.19 -30.45
N GLU A 347 -34.45 30.64 -29.27
CA GLU A 347 -35.29 31.84 -29.12
C GLU A 347 -34.60 33.09 -29.69
N LYS A 348 -33.30 33.26 -29.44
CA LYS A 348 -32.51 34.37 -30.03
C LYS A 348 -32.40 34.30 -31.55
N ARG A 349 -32.41 33.10 -32.13
CA ARG A 349 -32.36 32.92 -33.58
C ARG A 349 -33.70 33.15 -34.24
N GLU A 350 -34.77 32.69 -33.60
CA GLU A 350 -36.15 32.94 -34.01
C GLU A 350 -36.44 34.45 -34.01
N ALA A 351 -36.04 35.15 -32.94
CA ALA A 351 -36.13 36.61 -32.85
C ALA A 351 -35.29 37.35 -33.93
N ALA A 352 -34.25 36.70 -34.47
CA ALA A 352 -33.41 37.21 -35.54
C ALA A 352 -33.86 36.75 -36.95
N GLY A 353 -34.99 36.03 -37.07
CA GLY A 353 -35.52 35.52 -38.33
C GLY A 353 -34.67 34.42 -38.99
N LEU A 354 -33.78 33.78 -38.23
CA LEU A 354 -32.90 32.71 -38.74
C LEU A 354 -33.58 31.34 -38.58
N PRO A 355 -33.56 30.46 -39.60
CA PRO A 355 -34.22 29.15 -39.52
C PRO A 355 -33.61 28.23 -38.45
N ALA A 356 -34.45 27.38 -37.86
CA ALA A 356 -34.05 26.41 -36.83
C ALA A 356 -33.18 25.29 -37.45
N ASP A 357 -31.86 25.40 -37.28
CA ASP A 357 -30.92 24.40 -37.76
C ASP A 357 -30.67 23.29 -36.72
N LEU A 358 -31.68 22.42 -36.57
CA LEU A 358 -31.56 21.19 -35.78
C LEU A 358 -30.55 20.21 -36.42
N SER A 359 -30.36 20.28 -37.73
CA SER A 359 -29.54 19.34 -38.51
C SER A 359 -28.03 19.49 -38.25
N GLN A 360 -27.49 20.71 -38.24
CA GLN A 360 -26.07 20.94 -37.91
C GLN A 360 -25.77 20.70 -36.43
N ARG A 361 -26.77 20.86 -35.54
CA ARG A 361 -26.61 20.58 -34.11
C ARG A 361 -26.56 19.08 -33.84
N PHE A 362 -27.42 18.29 -34.46
CA PHE A 362 -27.34 16.82 -34.39
C PHE A 362 -26.02 16.32 -34.97
N ALA A 363 -25.57 16.87 -36.10
CA ALA A 363 -24.27 16.54 -36.69
C ALA A 363 -23.07 16.91 -35.79
N ARG A 364 -23.09 18.07 -35.11
CA ARG A 364 -22.03 18.47 -34.15
C ARG A 364 -22.07 17.68 -32.85
N THR A 365 -23.26 17.25 -32.41
CA THR A 365 -23.42 16.46 -31.18
C THR A 365 -23.03 15.01 -31.43
N GLN A 366 -23.39 14.43 -32.60
CA GLN A 366 -22.84 13.16 -33.06
C GLN A 366 -21.33 13.25 -33.27
N ALA A 367 -20.79 14.33 -33.84
CA ALA A 367 -19.35 14.51 -33.98
C ALA A 367 -18.65 14.53 -32.60
N ARG A 368 -19.20 15.23 -31.61
CA ARG A 368 -18.67 15.23 -30.22
C ARG A 368 -18.83 13.90 -29.50
N ALA A 369 -19.97 13.23 -29.67
CA ALA A 369 -20.22 11.90 -29.12
C ALA A 369 -19.36 10.83 -29.78
N SER A 370 -19.02 10.97 -31.07
CA SER A 370 -18.07 10.10 -31.78
C SER A 370 -16.61 10.36 -31.38
N VAL A 371 -16.27 11.59 -30.98
CA VAL A 371 -14.93 11.92 -30.44
C VAL A 371 -14.77 11.42 -28.99
N GLN A 372 -15.83 11.45 -28.17
CA GLN A 372 -15.83 10.83 -26.82
C GLN A 372 -16.01 9.30 -26.86
N GLY A 373 -16.81 8.79 -27.81
CA GLY A 373 -17.03 7.38 -28.11
C GLY A 373 -15.79 6.71 -28.68
N GLY A 374 -15.10 7.38 -29.62
CA GLY A 374 -13.81 6.92 -30.15
C GLY A 374 -12.69 6.92 -29.10
N LEU A 375 -12.75 7.80 -28.09
CA LEU A 375 -11.84 7.78 -26.94
C LEU A 375 -12.14 6.61 -25.98
N THR A 376 -13.40 6.16 -25.90
CA THR A 376 -13.82 5.03 -25.04
C THR A 376 -13.65 3.68 -25.75
N GLU A 377 -13.86 3.60 -27.06
CA GLU A 377 -13.57 2.42 -27.89
C GLU A 377 -12.06 2.19 -28.07
N SER A 378 -11.22 3.24 -28.16
CA SER A 378 -9.76 3.07 -28.19
C SER A 378 -9.19 2.63 -26.83
N ILE A 379 -9.85 2.97 -25.72
CA ILE A 379 -9.56 2.41 -24.39
C ILE A 379 -10.07 0.97 -24.25
N ALA A 380 -11.21 0.63 -24.86
CA ALA A 380 -11.75 -0.74 -24.86
C ALA A 380 -10.96 -1.72 -25.75
N ARG A 381 -10.57 -1.32 -26.97
CA ARG A 381 -9.74 -2.15 -27.87
C ARG A 381 -8.32 -2.36 -27.35
N ALA A 382 -7.75 -1.39 -26.63
CA ALA A 382 -6.47 -1.57 -25.94
C ALA A 382 -6.56 -2.55 -24.74
N GLY A 383 -7.77 -2.93 -24.33
CA GLY A 383 -8.04 -3.95 -23.32
C GLY A 383 -8.40 -5.34 -23.87
N GLU A 384 -8.53 -5.52 -25.19
CA GLU A 384 -8.82 -6.83 -25.81
C GLU A 384 -7.61 -7.44 -26.55
N GLU A 385 -6.49 -6.71 -26.70
CA GLU A 385 -5.20 -7.26 -27.19
C GLU A 385 -4.13 -7.43 -26.08
N LYS A 386 -4.56 -7.57 -24.82
CA LYS A 386 -3.79 -8.15 -23.71
C LYS A 386 -4.67 -9.06 -22.90
#